data_AF-A0A821TGK8-F1
#
_entry.id   AF-A0A821TGK8-F1
#
_cell.length_a   1.000
_cell.length_b   1.000
_cell.length_c   1.000
_cell.angle_alpha   90.00
_cell.angle_beta   90.00
_cell.angle_gamma   90.00
#
_symmetry.space_group_name_H-M   'P 1'
#
loop_
_entity.id
_entity.type
_entity.pdbx_description
1 polymer ?
#
loop_
_entity_poly.entity_id
_entity_poly.type
_entity_poly.pdbx_seq_one_letter_code
_entity_poly.pdbx_strand_id
1 'polypeptide(L)'
;ISCPHLKQLTMKVYRNINNYKECIVPLLQRLSNVEYLTLLLAINGTKSSLDHFVDGFDLEKDIVSYMPYLHQFNFHIRTIF
;
A
#
# COMPACT_ATOMS: atom_id res chain seq x y z
N ILE A 1 -21.58 8.06 -15.93
CA ILE A 1 -20.84 9.12 -15.21
C ILE A 1 -19.42 8.60 -15.04
N SER A 2 -18.56 8.90 -16.01
CA SER A 2 -17.17 8.44 -16.04
C SER A 2 -16.35 9.40 -15.20
N CYS A 3 -15.84 8.94 -14.05
CA CYS A 3 -14.97 9.75 -13.21
C CYS A 3 -13.65 9.98 -13.98
N PRO A 4 -13.22 11.22 -14.22
CA PRO A 4 -12.00 11.48 -14.98
C PRO A 4 -10.82 10.85 -14.25
N HIS A 5 -10.06 10.03 -14.98
CA HIS A 5 -8.94 9.23 -14.52
C HIS A 5 -8.15 9.91 -13.40
N LEU A 6 -8.27 9.37 -12.18
CA LEU A 6 -7.41 9.76 -11.08
C LEU A 6 -5.99 9.26 -11.39
N LYS A 7 -5.23 10.08 -12.13
CA LYS A 7 -3.90 9.69 -12.58
C LYS A 7 -2.96 9.50 -11.40
N GLN A 8 -3.04 10.38 -10.41
CA GLN A 8 -2.11 10.38 -9.28
C GLN A 8 -2.83 10.34 -7.93
N LEU A 9 -2.35 9.48 -7.04
CA LEU A 9 -2.84 9.36 -5.67
C LEU A 9 -1.68 9.25 -4.68
N THR A 10 -1.73 10.07 -3.62
CA THR A 10 -0.94 9.86 -2.42
C THR A 10 -1.85 9.33 -1.31
N MET A 11 -1.57 8.12 -0.83
CA MET A 11 -2.35 7.48 0.23
C MET A 11 -1.50 7.34 1.49
N LYS A 12 -2.07 7.73 2.62
CA LYS A 12 -1.45 7.59 3.94
C LYS A 12 -2.25 6.57 4.76
N VAL A 13 -1.61 5.48 5.14
CA VAL A 13 -2.24 4.42 5.96
C VAL A 13 -1.54 4.40 7.31
N TYR A 14 -2.25 4.85 8.34
CA TYR A 14 -1.82 4.82 9.74
C TYR A 14 -2.68 3.81 10.47
N ARG A 15 -2.23 2.55 10.56
CA ARG A 15 -2.98 1.51 11.27
C ARG A 15 -2.01 0.65 12.08
N ASN A 16 -2.51 0.15 13.20
CA ASN A 16 -1.87 -0.97 13.89
C ASN A 16 -2.13 -2.24 13.05
N ILE A 17 -1.26 -2.44 12.06
CA ILE A 17 -1.40 -3.53 11.09
C ILE A 17 -0.58 -4.71 11.59
N ASN A 18 -1.25 -5.70 12.15
CA ASN A 18 -0.65 -7.01 12.42
C ASN A 18 -0.58 -7.87 11.15
N ASN A 19 -1.49 -7.64 10.19
CA ASN A 19 -1.51 -8.32 8.89
C ASN A 19 -1.81 -7.33 7.77
N TYR A 20 -0.80 -6.95 6.98
CA TYR A 20 -0.95 -5.93 5.95
C TYR A 20 -1.82 -6.37 4.80
N LYS A 21 -1.86 -7.68 4.47
CA LYS A 21 -2.62 -8.18 3.33
C LYS A 21 -4.11 -7.90 3.49
N GLU A 22 -4.65 -8.01 4.70
CA GLU A 22 -6.05 -7.72 4.99
C GLU A 22 -6.42 -6.24 4.81
N CYS A 23 -5.46 -5.33 5.00
CA CYS A 23 -5.70 -3.89 4.92
C CYS A 23 -5.35 -3.30 3.55
N ILE A 24 -4.20 -3.70 2.99
CA ILE A 24 -3.59 -3.03 1.83
C ILE A 24 -4.09 -3.63 0.52
N VAL A 25 -4.18 -4.97 0.40
CA VAL A 25 -4.61 -5.61 -0.86
C VAL A 25 -5.99 -5.13 -1.34
N PRO A 26 -7.03 -5.07 -0.49
CA PRO A 26 -8.34 -4.55 -0.92
C PRO A 26 -8.29 -3.09 -1.37
N LEU A 27 -7.39 -2.28 -0.80
CA LEU A 27 -7.21 -0.89 -1.21
C LEU A 27 -6.53 -0.82 -2.58
N LEU A 28 -5.47 -1.59 -2.81
CA LEU A 28 -4.78 -1.66 -4.10
C LEU A 28 -5.74 -2.06 -5.23
N GLN A 29 -6.58 -3.08 -4.99
CA GLN A 29 -7.60 -3.53 -5.95
C GLN A 29 -8.60 -2.41 -6.32
N ARG A 30 -9.04 -1.62 -5.33
CA ARG A 30 -9.94 -0.47 -5.56
C ARG A 30 -9.27 0.66 -6.31
N LEU A 31 -7.95 0.75 -6.21
CA LEU A 31 -7.12 1.76 -6.85
C LEU A 31 -6.49 1.26 -8.16
N SER A 32 -6.94 0.12 -8.69
CA SER A 32 -6.34 -0.55 -9.86
C SER A 32 -6.21 0.33 -11.11
N ASN A 33 -7.03 1.37 -11.25
CA ASN A 33 -7.01 2.32 -12.37
C ASN A 33 -6.10 3.55 -12.17
N VAL A 34 -5.33 3.61 -11.08
CA VAL A 34 -4.39 4.71 -10.80
C VAL A 34 -3.10 4.49 -11.58
N GLU A 35 -2.58 5.55 -12.22
CA GLU A 35 -1.34 5.52 -13.00
C GLU A 35 -0.09 5.83 -12.15
N TYR A 36 -0.25 6.62 -11.09
CA TYR A 36 0.83 7.08 -10.20
C TYR A 36 0.43 6.94 -8.73
N LEU A 37 1.10 6.07 -7.98
CA LEU A 37 0.82 5.83 -6.55
C LEU A 37 2.00 6.25 -5.67
N THR A 38 1.71 7.00 -4.60
CA THR A 38 2.63 7.11 -3.45
C THR A 38 1.95 6.58 -2.21
N LEU A 39 2.50 5.52 -1.64
CA LEU A 39 1.97 4.86 -0.45
C LEU A 39 2.84 5.18 0.77
N LEU A 40 2.25 5.79 1.78
CA LEU A 40 2.91 6.07 3.06
C LEU A 40 2.29 5.17 4.12
N LEU A 41 3.03 4.13 4.53
CA LEU A 41 2.57 3.12 5.47
C LEU A 41 3.25 3.34 6.83
N ALA A 42 2.46 3.51 7.89
CA ALA A 42 2.96 3.49 9.26
C ALA A 42 2.48 2.23 9.97
N ILE A 43 3.42 1.45 10.50
CA ILE A 43 3.16 0.16 11.16
C ILE A 43 3.56 0.28 12.63
N ASN A 44 2.73 -0.26 13.53
CA ASN A 44 3.06 -0.29 14.95
C ASN A 44 4.15 -1.34 15.23
N GLY A 45 5.25 -0.93 15.85
CA GLY A 45 6.45 -1.73 16.07
C GLY A 45 6.48 -2.49 17.39
N THR A 46 5.36 -3.01 17.87
CA THR A 46 5.38 -3.90 19.05
C THR A 46 6.19 -5.17 18.77
N LYS A 47 6.82 -5.74 19.80
CA LYS A 47 7.72 -6.92 19.66
C LYS A 47 7.08 -8.10 18.89
N SER A 48 5.77 -8.28 18.99
CA SER A 48 5.00 -9.32 18.29
C SER A 48 4.61 -8.96 16.85
N SER A 49 4.63 -7.68 16.46
CA SER A 49 4.31 -7.23 15.09
C SER A 49 5.55 -7.10 14.19
N LEU A 50 6.76 -7.16 14.76
CA LEU A 50 8.02 -7.19 14.02
C LEU A 50 8.29 -8.53 13.33
N ASP A 51 7.75 -9.65 13.85
CA ASP A 51 7.84 -10.97 13.19
C ASP A 51 7.00 -11.05 11.89
N HIS A 52 6.11 -10.08 11.71
CA HIS A 52 5.33 -9.86 10.48
C HIS A 52 5.72 -8.56 9.79
N PHE A 53 7.02 -8.24 9.82
CA PHE A 53 7.58 -7.16 9.01
C PHE A 53 7.06 -7.31 7.58
N VAL A 54 6.37 -6.29 7.07
CA VAL A 54 5.95 -6.25 5.68
C VAL A 54 7.22 -6.24 4.87
N ASP A 55 7.57 -7.39 4.30
CA ASP A 55 8.66 -7.44 3.35
C ASP A 55 8.28 -6.48 2.22
N GLY A 56 9.07 -5.43 2.04
CA GLY A 56 8.86 -4.45 0.98
C GLY A 56 8.74 -5.12 -0.39
N PHE A 57 9.42 -6.27 -0.58
CA PHE A 57 9.32 -7.07 -1.78
C PHE A 57 7.93 -7.70 -1.99
N ASP A 58 7.29 -8.19 -0.93
CA ASP A 58 5.95 -8.76 -1.04
C ASP A 58 4.90 -7.67 -1.29
N LEU A 59 5.05 -6.50 -0.65
CA LEU A 59 4.18 -5.35 -0.92
C LEU A 59 4.32 -4.87 -2.37
N GLU A 60 5.55 -4.81 -2.89
CA GLU A 60 5.80 -4.45 -4.28
C GLU A 60 5.13 -5.43 -5.25
N LYS A 61 5.27 -6.74 -5.02
CA LYS A 61 4.60 -7.76 -5.84
C LYS A 61 3.09 -7.60 -5.83
N ASP A 62 2.49 -7.32 -4.67
CA ASP A 62 1.05 -7.12 -4.55
C ASP A 62 0.60 -5.85 -5.30
N ILE A 63 1.36 -4.75 -5.20
CA ILE A 63 1.10 -3.51 -5.94
C ILE A 63 1.11 -3.77 -7.45
N VAL A 64 2.15 -4.41 -7.96
CA VAL A 64 2.27 -4.73 -9.40
C VAL A 64 1.16 -5.68 -9.85
N SER A 65 0.78 -6.65 -9.02
CA SER A 65 -0.24 -7.65 -9.35
C SER A 65 -1.66 -7.06 -9.40
N TYR A 66 -1.98 -6.12 -8.49
CA TYR A 66 -3.34 -5.59 -8.35
C TYR A 66 -3.57 -4.25 -9.06
N MET A 67 -2.53 -3.57 -9.54
CA MET A 67 -2.62 -2.26 -10.19
C MET A 67 -2.00 -2.29 -11.60
N PRO A 68 -2.66 -2.93 -12.58
CA PRO A 68 -2.09 -3.17 -13.91
C PRO A 68 -1.86 -1.91 -14.74
N TYR A 69 -2.48 -0.78 -14.39
CA TYR A 69 -2.34 0.50 -15.08
C TYR A 69 -1.30 1.42 -14.43
N LEU A 70 -0.58 0.92 -13.42
CA LEU A 70 0.39 1.70 -12.66
C LEU A 70 1.68 1.87 -13.45
N HIS A 71 1.98 3.11 -13.83
CA HIS A 71 3.22 3.47 -14.52
C HIS A 71 4.35 3.75 -13.52
N GLN A 72 4.01 4.30 -12.36
CA GLN A 72 4.99 4.61 -11.33
C GLN A 72 4.39 4.42 -9.94
N PHE A 73 5.18 3.84 -9.05
CA PHE A 73 4.83 3.76 -7.65
C PHE A 73 6.02 4.02 -6.76
N ASN A 74 5.74 4.61 -5.60
CA ASN A 74 6.68 4.75 -4.50
C ASN A 74 5.97 4.28 -3.24
N PHE A 75 6.67 3.57 -2.37
CA PHE A 75 6.17 3.28 -1.04
C PHE A 75 7.22 3.60 0.02
N HIS A 76 6.75 4.11 1.15
CA HIS A 76 7.57 4.38 2.31
C HIS A 76 6.93 3.72 3.52
N ILE A 77 7.68 2.83 4.16
CA ILE A 77 7.25 2.14 5.37
C ILE A 77 7.99 2.77 6.54
N ARG A 78 7.25 3.22 7.55
CA ARG A 78 7.81 3.69 8.81
C ARG A 78 7.26 2.88 9.97
N THR A 79 8.12 2.52 10.90
CA THR A 79 7.71 1.95 12.18
C THR A 79 7.41 3.07 13.16
N ILE A 80 6.27 3.00 13.83
CA ILE A 80 5.91 3.87 14.96
C ILE A 80 5.95 3.05 16.25
N PHE A 81 6.62 3.57 17.28
CA PHE A 81 6.77 2.95 18.60
C PHE A 81 5.84 3.64 19.61
#